data_AF-A0A165JSR5-F1
#
_entry.id   AF-A0A165JSR5-F1
#
_cell.length_a   1.000
_cell.length_b   1.000
_cell.length_c   1.000
_cell.angle_alpha   90.00
_cell.angle_beta   90.00
_cell.angle_gamma   90.00
#
_symmetry.space_group_name_H-M   'P 1'
#
loop_
_entity.id
_entity.type
_entity.pdbx_description
1 polymer ?
#
loop_
_entity_poly.entity_id
_entity_poly.type
_entity_poly.pdbx_seq_one_letter_code
_entity_poly.pdbx_strand_id
1 'polypeptide(L)'
;CSYPPHANPVCTETDPCSYTCDAPYIKRGGKCVMPGSGGWRKRDLSTCSFGLKRCGVWSHWGARSYECLDTDVELESCGGCAIPYGDEAVTGQDCSQIKGVSDVECEAGRCKVNRCRPGWTVSDDGASCARLAPMSAGHSQTLGAAADLEPDSGFSPAPNHMLSNMFQSEAY
;
A
#
# COMPACT_ATOMS: atom_id res chain seq x y z
N CYS A 1 -1.09 -3.38 -26.42
CA CYS A 1 -1.29 -2.02 -25.88
C CYS A 1 -1.46 -2.16 -24.37
N SER A 2 -0.75 -1.36 -23.57
CA SER A 2 -0.97 -1.32 -22.11
C SER A 2 -1.69 -0.02 -21.80
N TYR A 3 -2.89 -0.11 -21.23
CA TYR A 3 -3.74 1.04 -20.95
C TYR A 3 -3.62 1.44 -19.46
N PRO A 4 -3.59 2.74 -19.14
CA PRO A 4 -3.64 3.18 -17.76
C PRO A 4 -5.04 2.91 -17.15
N PRO A 5 -5.17 2.92 -15.81
CA PRO A 5 -6.49 2.90 -15.16
C PRO A 5 -7.40 4.00 -15.71
N HIS A 6 -8.71 3.73 -15.77
CA HIS A 6 -9.75 4.63 -16.30
C HIS A 6 -9.59 5.02 -17.78
N ALA A 7 -8.90 4.17 -18.56
CA ALA A 7 -8.84 4.28 -20.00
C ALA A 7 -9.76 3.27 -20.68
N ASN A 8 -10.52 3.77 -21.65
CA ASN A 8 -11.31 2.96 -22.55
C ASN A 8 -10.57 2.85 -23.90
N PRO A 9 -10.20 1.63 -24.35
CA PRO A 9 -9.47 1.44 -25.59
C PRO A 9 -10.33 1.81 -26.80
N VAL A 10 -9.76 2.60 -27.71
CA VAL A 10 -10.42 3.03 -28.95
C VAL A 10 -9.44 2.87 -30.09
N CYS A 11 -9.74 2.02 -31.06
CA CYS A 11 -8.88 1.91 -32.24
C CYS A 11 -9.10 3.12 -33.16
N THR A 12 -8.03 3.77 -33.58
CA THR A 12 -8.07 4.75 -34.68
C THR A 12 -7.25 4.22 -35.85
N GLU A 13 -7.52 4.71 -37.06
CA GLU A 13 -6.74 4.33 -38.26
C GLU A 13 -5.24 4.63 -38.12
N THR A 14 -4.88 5.60 -37.27
CA THR A 14 -3.52 6.07 -37.05
C THR A 14 -2.81 5.41 -35.86
N ASP A 15 -3.55 4.90 -34.88
CA ASP A 15 -3.00 4.27 -33.68
C ASP A 15 -3.95 3.16 -33.17
N PRO A 16 -3.62 1.89 -33.44
CA PRO A 16 -4.37 0.74 -32.94
C PRO A 16 -4.40 0.64 -31.40
N CYS A 17 -3.51 1.36 -30.72
CA CYS A 17 -3.40 1.43 -29.26
C CYS A 17 -3.93 2.74 -28.68
N SER A 18 -4.72 3.50 -29.42
CA SER A 18 -5.36 4.70 -28.90
C SER A 18 -6.38 4.37 -27.81
N TYR A 19 -6.61 5.34 -26.93
CA TYR A 19 -7.57 5.23 -25.83
C TYR A 19 -8.08 6.61 -25.43
N THR A 20 -9.32 6.63 -24.98
CA THR A 20 -9.99 7.76 -24.33
C THR A 20 -10.03 7.54 -22.83
N CYS A 21 -10.15 8.60 -22.04
CA CYS A 21 -10.34 8.48 -20.61
C CYS A 21 -11.83 8.48 -20.29
N ASP A 22 -12.25 7.58 -19.42
CA ASP A 22 -13.62 7.58 -18.91
C ASP A 22 -13.84 8.87 -18.11
N ALA A 23 -14.94 9.58 -18.37
CA ALA A 23 -15.24 10.79 -17.60
C ALA A 23 -15.37 10.45 -16.10
N PRO A 24 -14.77 11.22 -15.18
CA PRO A 24 -14.22 12.59 -15.32
C PRO A 24 -12.71 12.67 -15.62
N TYR A 25 -12.05 11.54 -15.91
CA TYR A 25 -10.63 11.51 -16.17
C TYR A 25 -10.28 12.18 -17.48
N ILE A 26 -9.16 12.92 -17.50
CA ILE A 26 -8.63 13.57 -18.68
C ILE A 26 -7.24 13.02 -19.01
N LYS A 27 -6.93 12.94 -20.30
CA LYS A 27 -5.63 12.45 -20.77
C LYS A 27 -4.55 13.49 -20.46
N ARG A 28 -3.61 13.17 -19.56
CA ARG A 28 -2.43 13.98 -19.23
C ARG A 28 -1.19 13.10 -19.18
N GLY A 29 -0.18 13.40 -19.99
CA GLY A 29 1.10 12.68 -19.98
C GLY A 29 0.97 11.17 -20.21
N GLY A 30 0.03 10.74 -21.06
CA GLY A 30 -0.20 9.31 -21.32
C GLY A 30 -0.95 8.56 -20.20
N LYS A 31 -1.49 9.27 -19.20
CA LYS A 31 -2.32 8.70 -18.14
C LYS A 31 -3.70 9.35 -18.15
N CYS A 32 -4.71 8.61 -17.69
CA CYS A 32 -6.00 9.18 -17.36
C CYS A 32 -5.92 9.66 -15.92
N VAL A 33 -5.92 10.98 -15.74
CA VAL A 33 -5.83 11.60 -14.43
C VAL A 33 -7.08 12.41 -14.19
N MET A 34 -7.52 12.48 -12.94
CA MET A 34 -8.55 13.45 -12.62
C MET A 34 -8.01 14.87 -12.86
N PRO A 35 -8.79 15.76 -13.51
CA PRO A 35 -8.43 17.16 -13.60
C PRO A 35 -8.30 17.70 -12.17
N GLY A 36 -7.09 18.09 -11.79
CA GLY A 36 -6.83 18.71 -10.50
C GLY A 36 -7.81 19.86 -10.28
N SER A 37 -8.30 19.96 -9.04
CA SER A 37 -9.32 20.88 -8.54
C SER A 37 -8.97 22.36 -8.71
N GLY A 38 -8.97 22.84 -9.95
CA GLY A 38 -8.92 24.26 -10.32
C GLY A 38 -10.28 24.96 -10.27
N GLY A 39 -11.29 24.34 -9.64
CA GLY A 39 -12.64 24.89 -9.57
C GLY A 39 -13.68 24.04 -8.84
N TRP A 40 -13.37 22.78 -8.53
CA TRP A 40 -14.27 21.90 -7.78
C TRP A 40 -13.71 21.70 -6.38
N ARG A 41 -14.31 22.31 -5.34
CA ARG A 41 -13.98 21.90 -3.97
C ARG A 41 -14.61 20.52 -3.77
N LYS A 42 -13.91 19.60 -3.08
CA LYS A 42 -14.42 18.27 -2.67
C LYS A 42 -15.81 18.32 -1.96
N ARG A 43 -16.29 19.50 -1.55
CA ARG A 43 -17.54 19.77 -0.84
C ARG A 43 -18.67 20.34 -1.70
N ASP A 44 -18.43 20.66 -2.98
CA ASP A 44 -19.39 21.43 -3.80
C ASP A 44 -20.33 20.55 -4.64
N LEU A 45 -20.24 19.22 -4.52
CA LEU A 45 -21.15 18.29 -5.15
C LEU A 45 -22.06 17.65 -4.09
N SER A 46 -23.37 17.85 -4.20
CA SER A 46 -24.39 17.24 -3.33
C SER A 46 -24.40 15.70 -3.38
N THR A 47 -23.71 15.11 -4.36
CA THR A 47 -23.50 13.68 -4.58
C THR A 47 -22.17 13.54 -5.32
N CYS A 48 -21.33 12.57 -4.96
CA CYS A 48 -20.05 12.39 -5.64
C CYS A 48 -20.19 12.34 -7.16
N SER A 49 -19.28 13.02 -7.87
CA SER A 49 -19.23 13.01 -9.34
C SER A 49 -19.11 11.58 -9.86
N PHE A 50 -19.55 11.36 -11.11
CA PHE A 50 -19.58 10.05 -11.76
C PHE A 50 -18.31 9.23 -11.55
N GLY A 51 -18.49 7.96 -11.15
CA GLY A 51 -17.42 7.00 -10.87
C GLY A 51 -16.84 7.07 -9.46
N LEU A 52 -17.02 8.17 -8.73
CA LEU A 52 -16.52 8.29 -7.36
C LEU A 52 -17.55 7.81 -6.34
N LYS A 53 -17.10 7.04 -5.36
CA LYS A 53 -17.89 6.57 -4.25
C LYS A 53 -17.80 7.53 -3.08
N ARG A 54 -18.96 7.77 -2.44
CA ARG A 54 -19.03 8.55 -1.22
C ARG A 54 -18.60 7.69 -0.04
N CYS A 55 -17.39 7.91 0.46
CA CYS A 55 -16.87 7.19 1.61
C CYS A 55 -16.82 8.09 2.84
N GLY A 56 -17.18 7.54 3.99
CA GLY A 56 -17.21 8.23 5.25
C GLY A 56 -15.81 8.62 5.71
N VAL A 57 -15.69 9.82 6.29
CA VAL A 57 -14.49 10.26 6.99
C VAL A 57 -14.77 10.19 8.48
N TRP A 58 -13.92 9.48 9.23
CA TRP A 58 -14.11 9.36 10.66
C TRP A 58 -13.91 10.71 11.35
N SER A 59 -14.85 11.06 12.23
CA SER A 59 -14.81 12.28 13.02
C SER A 59 -15.32 11.99 14.43
N HIS A 60 -15.18 12.95 15.34
CA HIS A 60 -15.71 12.87 16.70
C HIS A 60 -17.23 12.63 16.80
N TRP A 61 -17.99 12.81 15.71
CA TRP A 61 -19.43 12.53 15.63
C TRP A 61 -19.78 11.29 14.79
N GLY A 62 -18.79 10.44 14.50
CA GLY A 62 -18.89 9.30 13.58
C GLY A 62 -18.62 9.68 12.12
N ALA A 63 -18.99 8.78 11.20
CA ALA A 63 -18.81 8.93 9.76
C ALA A 63 -19.89 9.84 9.11
N ARG A 64 -20.08 11.02 9.70
CA ARG A 64 -21.06 12.04 9.25
C ARG A 64 -20.51 13.00 8.20
N SER A 65 -19.20 12.98 8.00
CA SER A 65 -18.52 13.63 6.88
C SER A 65 -18.19 12.57 5.83
N TYR A 66 -18.02 13.00 4.58
CA TYR A 66 -17.60 12.11 3.51
C TYR A 66 -16.54 12.76 2.64
N GLU A 67 -15.82 11.92 1.92
CA GLU A 67 -15.07 12.31 0.74
C GLU A 67 -15.42 11.39 -0.44
N CYS A 68 -15.15 11.88 -1.64
CA CYS A 68 -15.38 11.14 -2.87
C CYS A 68 -14.08 10.46 -3.28
N LEU A 69 -14.08 9.13 -3.29
CA LEU A 69 -12.92 8.29 -3.59
C LEU A 69 -13.20 7.48 -4.86
N ASP A 70 -12.15 7.25 -5.65
CA ASP A 70 -12.19 6.22 -6.68
C ASP A 70 -11.78 4.90 -6.07
N THR A 71 -12.77 4.05 -5.76
CA THR A 71 -12.53 2.80 -5.05
C THR A 71 -11.88 1.72 -5.91
N ASP A 72 -11.69 1.97 -7.22
CA ASP A 72 -11.00 1.02 -8.09
C ASP A 72 -9.48 1.08 -7.95
N VAL A 73 -8.96 2.18 -7.39
CA VAL A 73 -7.52 2.47 -7.25
C VAL A 73 -7.12 2.99 -5.87
N GLU A 74 -8.08 3.38 -5.01
CA GLU A 74 -7.78 3.86 -3.66
C GLU A 74 -7.41 2.71 -2.72
N LEU A 75 -6.23 2.81 -2.08
CA LEU A 75 -5.65 1.70 -1.30
C LEU A 75 -6.46 1.41 -0.03
N GLU A 76 -6.89 2.47 0.65
CA GLU A 76 -7.55 2.45 1.95
C GLU A 76 -9.08 2.24 1.84
N SER A 77 -9.60 2.19 0.61
CA SER A 77 -11.02 1.96 0.31
C SER A 77 -11.14 1.24 -1.03
N CYS A 78 -10.41 0.14 -1.16
CA CYS A 78 -10.37 -0.65 -2.37
C CYS A 78 -11.65 -1.49 -2.52
N GLY A 79 -12.26 -1.46 -3.71
CA GLY A 79 -13.51 -2.16 -4.05
C GLY A 79 -14.78 -1.54 -3.44
N GLY A 80 -14.63 -0.55 -2.57
CA GLY A 80 -15.73 0.13 -1.91
C GLY A 80 -15.25 0.90 -0.69
N CYS A 81 -16.18 1.47 0.07
CA CYS A 81 -15.81 2.23 1.25
C CYS A 81 -15.43 1.30 2.40
N ALA A 82 -14.20 1.41 2.90
CA ALA A 82 -13.78 0.77 4.14
C ALA A 82 -14.48 1.43 5.34
N ILE A 83 -14.68 2.75 5.27
CA ILE A 83 -15.52 3.52 6.18
C ILE A 83 -16.77 3.98 5.41
N PRO A 84 -17.94 3.37 5.64
CA PRO A 84 -19.17 3.80 4.98
C PRO A 84 -19.65 5.16 5.49
N TYR A 85 -20.38 5.90 4.65
CA TYR A 85 -21.02 7.15 5.07
C TYR A 85 -22.34 6.86 5.82
N GLY A 86 -22.52 7.47 6.99
CA GLY A 86 -23.73 7.27 7.79
C GLY A 86 -23.92 5.80 8.19
N ASP A 87 -25.08 5.24 7.84
CA ASP A 87 -25.47 3.87 8.16
C ASP A 87 -25.31 2.89 6.98
N GLU A 88 -24.56 3.28 5.95
CA GLU A 88 -24.26 2.41 4.81
C GLU A 88 -23.43 1.19 5.24
N ALA A 89 -23.49 0.09 4.47
CA ALA A 89 -22.68 -1.09 4.73
C ALA A 89 -21.23 -0.89 4.29
N VAL A 90 -20.29 -1.50 5.02
CA VAL A 90 -18.89 -1.61 4.59
C VAL A 90 -18.85 -2.42 3.30
N THR A 91 -18.28 -1.86 2.24
CA THR A 91 -18.24 -2.50 0.90
C THR A 91 -16.85 -2.64 0.33
N GLY A 92 -15.86 -1.98 0.92
CA GLY A 92 -14.46 -2.18 0.58
C GLY A 92 -13.62 -2.39 1.80
N GLN A 93 -12.33 -2.34 1.59
CA GLN A 93 -11.35 -2.61 2.63
C GLN A 93 -10.13 -1.70 2.45
N ASP A 94 -9.24 -1.76 3.42
CA ASP A 94 -7.92 -1.14 3.36
C ASP A 94 -6.86 -2.22 3.08
N CYS A 95 -6.26 -2.15 1.87
CA CYS A 95 -5.28 -3.16 1.44
C CYS A 95 -3.97 -3.05 2.23
N SER A 96 -3.65 -1.89 2.79
CA SER A 96 -2.42 -1.67 3.56
C SER A 96 -2.43 -2.46 4.88
N GLN A 97 -3.63 -2.78 5.39
CA GLN A 97 -3.83 -3.59 6.58
C GLN A 97 -3.80 -5.10 6.35
N ILE A 98 -3.58 -5.57 5.10
CA ILE A 98 -3.37 -6.99 4.83
C ILE A 98 -2.16 -7.50 5.63
N LYS A 99 -2.37 -8.58 6.38
CA LYS A 99 -1.35 -9.10 7.28
C LYS A 99 -0.15 -9.62 6.50
N GLY A 100 1.04 -9.15 6.87
CA GLY A 100 2.29 -9.62 6.27
C GLY A 100 2.64 -8.97 4.94
N VAL A 101 1.82 -8.04 4.44
CA VAL A 101 2.12 -7.25 3.25
C VAL A 101 3.31 -6.31 3.49
N SER A 102 4.13 -6.15 2.45
CA SER A 102 5.18 -5.12 2.37
C SER A 102 4.97 -4.16 1.20
N ASP A 103 4.31 -4.63 0.13
CA ASP A 103 3.95 -3.85 -1.05
C ASP A 103 2.64 -4.40 -1.61
N VAL A 104 1.68 -3.52 -1.84
CA VAL A 104 0.31 -3.85 -2.22
C VAL A 104 -0.29 -2.67 -2.98
N GLU A 105 -1.14 -2.96 -3.94
CA GLU A 105 -1.91 -1.95 -4.69
C GLU A 105 -3.39 -2.32 -4.75
N CYS A 106 -4.23 -1.31 -4.95
CA CYS A 106 -5.61 -1.51 -5.36
C CYS A 106 -5.67 -1.43 -6.88
N GLU A 107 -6.11 -2.51 -7.53
CA GLU A 107 -6.24 -2.57 -8.99
C GLU A 107 -7.63 -3.10 -9.35
N ALA A 108 -8.41 -2.29 -10.06
CA ALA A 108 -9.77 -2.61 -10.48
C ALA A 108 -10.66 -3.10 -9.32
N GLY A 109 -10.55 -2.40 -8.18
CA GLY A 109 -11.35 -2.66 -6.98
C GLY A 109 -10.95 -3.92 -6.21
N ARG A 110 -9.76 -4.48 -6.46
CA ARG A 110 -9.22 -5.64 -5.74
C ARG A 110 -7.83 -5.36 -5.22
N CYS A 111 -7.52 -5.86 -4.02
CA CYS A 111 -6.16 -5.84 -3.52
C CYS A 111 -5.30 -6.82 -4.28
N LYS A 112 -4.14 -6.33 -4.70
CA LYS A 112 -3.10 -7.12 -5.35
C LYS A 112 -1.81 -6.96 -4.56
N VAL A 113 -1.39 -8.07 -3.97
CA VAL A 113 -0.16 -8.13 -3.19
C VAL A 113 1.02 -8.32 -4.13
N ASN A 114 1.88 -7.30 -4.22
CA ASN A 114 3.10 -7.35 -5.02
C ASN A 114 4.25 -8.02 -4.25
N ARG A 115 4.32 -7.81 -2.93
CA ARG A 115 5.38 -8.39 -2.10
C ARG A 115 4.97 -8.55 -0.64
N CYS A 116 5.29 -9.70 -0.06
CA CYS A 116 5.16 -9.97 1.36
C CYS A 116 6.44 -9.66 2.14
N ARG A 117 6.31 -9.43 3.45
CA ARG A 117 7.44 -9.28 4.38
C ARG A 117 8.27 -10.57 4.44
N PRO A 118 9.56 -10.49 4.85
CA PRO A 118 10.38 -11.69 5.05
C PRO A 118 9.70 -12.73 5.96
N GLY A 119 9.77 -14.01 5.58
CA GLY A 119 9.07 -15.09 6.28
C GLY A 119 7.60 -15.30 5.84
N TRP A 120 7.16 -14.59 4.80
CA TRP A 120 5.84 -14.73 4.20
C TRP A 120 5.96 -14.95 2.68
N THR A 121 4.93 -15.56 2.10
CA THR A 121 4.78 -15.75 0.66
C THR A 121 3.43 -15.21 0.20
N VAL A 122 3.35 -14.72 -1.04
CA VAL A 122 2.08 -14.33 -1.67
C VAL A 122 1.24 -15.59 -1.87
N SER A 123 -0.05 -15.50 -1.57
CA SER A 123 -1.02 -16.57 -1.79
C SER A 123 -1.32 -16.77 -3.28
N ASP A 124 -1.86 -17.93 -3.65
CA ASP A 124 -2.14 -18.29 -5.05
C ASP A 124 -3.11 -17.34 -5.74
N ASP A 125 -4.06 -16.78 -4.98
CA ASP A 125 -5.03 -15.78 -5.43
C ASP A 125 -4.46 -14.35 -5.53
N GLY A 126 -3.22 -14.13 -5.07
CA GLY A 126 -2.55 -12.84 -5.12
C GLY A 126 -3.12 -11.77 -4.18
N ALA A 127 -4.11 -12.07 -3.35
CA ALA A 127 -4.78 -11.09 -2.49
C ALA A 127 -4.28 -11.11 -1.03
N SER A 128 -3.41 -12.04 -0.64
CA SER A 128 -2.95 -12.17 0.74
C SER A 128 -1.52 -12.69 0.86
N CYS A 129 -0.96 -12.57 2.07
CA CYS A 129 0.32 -13.17 2.43
C CYS A 129 0.09 -14.31 3.43
N ALA A 130 0.68 -15.48 3.16
CA ALA A 130 0.73 -16.60 4.08
C ALA A 130 2.12 -16.69 4.72
N ARG A 131 2.21 -17.04 6.01
CA ARG A 131 3.52 -17.32 6.62
C ARG A 131 4.13 -18.53 5.93
N LEU A 132 5.41 -18.43 5.58
CA LEU A 132 6.20 -19.61 5.31
C LEU A 132 6.15 -20.45 6.57
N ALA A 133 5.73 -21.71 6.47
CA ALA A 133 5.90 -22.64 7.57
C ALA A 133 7.38 -22.55 8.01
N PRO A 134 7.68 -22.60 9.33
CA PRO A 134 9.07 -22.71 9.73
C PRO A 134 9.63 -23.88 8.92
N MET A 135 10.62 -23.58 8.07
CA MET A 135 11.40 -24.63 7.44
C MET A 135 11.79 -25.53 8.60
N SER A 136 11.26 -26.76 8.59
CA SER A 136 11.65 -27.76 9.57
C SER A 136 13.16 -27.69 9.66
N ALA A 137 13.67 -27.39 10.85
CA ALA A 137 15.10 -27.45 11.13
C ALA A 137 15.55 -28.88 10.83
N GLY A 138 16.03 -29.11 9.61
CA GLY A 138 16.01 -30.44 9.04
C GLY A 138 16.64 -30.54 7.66
N HIS A 139 17.66 -29.73 7.37
CA HIS A 139 18.64 -30.10 6.35
C HIS A 139 20.00 -29.44 6.59
N SER A 140 20.72 -29.99 7.57
CA SER A 140 22.18 -29.90 7.61
C SER A 140 22.74 -30.82 6.54
N GLN A 141 23.10 -30.29 5.36
CA GLN A 141 24.06 -31.00 4.50
C GLN A 141 25.47 -30.57 4.87
N THR A 142 26.07 -31.35 5.74
CA THR A 142 27.51 -31.45 5.91
C THR A 142 28.10 -32.30 4.79
N LEU A 143 28.88 -31.68 3.91
CA LEU A 143 29.96 -32.23 3.08
C LEU A 143 30.85 -31.03 2.72
N GLY A 144 32.15 -30.95 2.98
CA GLY A 144 33.14 -31.82 3.58
C GLY A 144 34.42 -31.00 3.76
N ALA A 145 35.31 -31.48 4.61
CA ALA A 145 36.52 -30.83 5.08
C ALA A 145 37.54 -30.47 3.98
N ALA A 146 38.23 -29.35 4.16
CA ALA A 146 39.65 -29.21 3.88
C ALA A 146 40.29 -28.44 5.05
N ALA A 147 41.35 -29.03 5.57
CA ALA A 147 42.13 -28.61 6.73
C ALA A 147 43.18 -27.55 6.35
N ASP A 148 43.95 -27.16 7.37
CA ASP A 148 45.19 -26.33 7.40
C ASP A 148 44.94 -24.86 7.78
N LEU A 149 44.96 -24.49 9.08
CA LEU A 149 46.09 -24.27 10.03
C LEU A 149 46.75 -22.87 9.95
N GLU A 150 46.28 -21.97 10.85
CA GLU A 150 47.01 -21.02 11.75
C GLU A 150 48.02 -19.95 11.22
N PRO A 151 48.46 -18.92 12.00
CA PRO A 151 47.84 -18.20 13.14
C PRO A 151 48.06 -16.63 13.13
N ASP A 152 47.42 -15.98 14.10
CA ASP A 152 47.75 -14.74 14.86
C ASP A 152 48.20 -13.40 14.22
N SER A 153 47.36 -12.38 14.44
CA SER A 153 47.66 -11.17 15.24
C SER A 153 46.43 -10.24 15.16
N GLY A 154 45.72 -9.86 16.23
CA GLY A 154 46.19 -9.49 17.55
C GLY A 154 46.23 -7.96 17.63
N PHE A 155 45.10 -7.29 17.92
CA PHE A 155 45.11 -5.94 18.51
C PHE A 155 43.80 -5.59 19.24
N SER A 156 43.84 -5.72 20.56
CA SER A 156 43.12 -4.88 21.53
C SER A 156 44.14 -4.57 22.63
N PRO A 157 44.13 -3.35 23.17
CA PRO A 157 43.49 -3.19 24.48
C PRO A 157 42.71 -1.88 24.67
N ALA A 158 41.78 -1.91 25.63
CA ALA A 158 40.96 -0.82 26.19
C ALA A 158 41.77 0.05 27.21
N PRO A 159 41.20 0.72 28.24
CA PRO A 159 39.92 1.41 28.48
C PRO A 159 40.14 2.84 29.07
N ASN A 160 39.07 3.63 29.32
CA ASN A 160 38.91 4.64 30.39
C ASN A 160 37.68 5.51 30.09
N HIS A 161 36.92 6.08 31.02
CA HIS A 161 36.58 5.82 32.42
C HIS A 161 35.33 6.69 32.65
N MET A 162 34.47 6.22 33.55
CA MET A 162 33.27 6.86 34.09
C MET A 162 33.47 8.36 34.42
N LEU A 163 32.43 9.18 34.20
CA LEU A 163 31.99 10.18 35.19
C LEU A 163 30.47 10.41 35.08
N SER A 164 29.81 10.05 36.18
CA SER A 164 28.45 10.44 36.55
C SER A 164 28.27 11.95 36.60
N ASN A 165 27.05 12.43 36.39
CA ASN A 165 26.47 13.37 37.35
C ASN A 165 24.94 13.30 37.36
N MET A 166 24.43 13.01 38.55
CA MET A 166 23.07 13.26 39.00
C MET A 166 22.86 14.77 39.12
N PHE A 167 21.70 15.27 38.73
CA PHE A 167 21.04 16.34 39.49
C PHE A 167 19.52 16.15 39.40
N GLN A 168 18.93 15.89 40.56
CA GLN A 168 17.52 16.01 40.87
C GLN A 168 17.15 17.48 41.11
N SER A 169 15.92 17.85 40.77
CA SER A 169 15.00 18.75 41.52
C SER A 169 13.84 19.10 40.58
N GLU A 170 12.62 18.59 40.78
CA GLU A 170 11.54 19.11 41.65
C GLU A 170 11.00 20.51 41.27
N ALA A 171 9.66 20.58 41.26
CA ALA A 171 8.77 21.74 41.37
C ALA A 171 8.69 22.73 40.18
N TYR A 172 7.56 22.72 39.47
CA TYR A 172 6.39 23.59 39.72
C TYR A 172 5.16 23.08 38.99
#